data_AF-A0AA39HUJ7-F1
#
_entry.id   AF-A0AA39HUJ7-F1
#
_cell.length_a   1.000
_cell.length_b   1.000
_cell.length_c   1.000
_cell.angle_alpha   90.00
_cell.angle_beta   90.00
_cell.angle_gamma   90.00
#
_symmetry.space_group_name_H-M   'P 1'
#
loop_
_entity.id
_entity.type
_entity.pdbx_description
1 polymer ?
#
loop_
_entity_poly.entity_id
_entity_poly.type
_entity_poly.pdbx_seq_one_letter_code
_entity_poly.pdbx_strand_id
1 'polypeptide(L)'
;MQSTALLFLVSLSVATALRYQSVAVKGRLMCGAKPAENVRVKLWEEDTGPDPDDLLDQGYTDYNGEFSLSGGTRELTNIDPFFKAYHDCDDGIMPGKRKIKFGIPYQYVTGGKEPKKVFDIGVLNLETIFKKEGRELIVSKKRRSIMNSIMRYPNEKDLDEFF
;
A
#
# COMPACT_ATOMS: atom_id res chain seq x y z
N MET A 1 -35.80 30.40 10.07
CA MET A 1 -35.67 29.53 11.27
C MET A 1 -35.81 28.04 10.94
N GLN A 2 -36.76 27.60 10.10
CA GLN A 2 -36.85 26.17 9.72
C GLN A 2 -35.70 25.70 8.81
N SER A 3 -35.33 26.47 7.78
CA SER A 3 -34.23 26.10 6.87
C SER A 3 -32.85 26.10 7.53
N THR A 4 -32.63 26.97 8.52
CA THR A 4 -31.40 27.02 9.31
C THR A 4 -31.28 25.82 10.25
N ALA A 5 -32.41 25.39 10.86
CA ALA A 5 -32.45 24.18 11.67
C ALA A 5 -32.22 22.92 10.80
N LEU A 6 -32.78 22.87 9.59
CA LEU A 6 -32.57 21.78 8.64
C LEU A 6 -31.10 21.66 8.21
N LEU A 7 -30.46 22.79 7.88
CA LEU A 7 -29.03 22.83 7.54
C LEU A 7 -28.14 22.41 8.70
N PHE A 8 -28.47 22.79 9.94
CA PHE A 8 -27.75 22.34 11.14
C PHE A 8 -27.91 20.84 11.42
N LEU A 9 -29.10 20.29 11.18
CA LEU A 9 -29.35 18.86 11.34
C LEU A 9 -28.61 18.03 10.28
N VAL A 10 -28.57 18.51 9.04
CA VAL A 10 -27.81 17.88 7.95
C VAL A 10 -26.30 17.97 8.19
N SER A 11 -25.79 19.11 8.66
CA SER A 11 -24.35 19.22 8.95
C SER A 11 -23.93 18.34 10.13
N LEU A 12 -24.76 18.23 11.16
CA LEU A 12 -24.49 17.36 12.31
C LEU A 12 -24.53 15.87 11.94
N SER A 13 -25.43 15.45 11.03
CA SER A 13 -25.50 14.05 10.58
C SER A 13 -24.33 13.66 9.67
N VAL A 14 -23.84 14.57 8.84
CA VAL A 14 -22.63 14.33 8.02
C VAL A 14 -21.38 14.25 8.90
N ALA A 15 -21.27 15.11 9.91
CA ALA A 15 -20.14 15.11 10.84
C ALA A 15 -20.03 13.80 11.65
N THR A 16 -21.15 13.13 11.94
CA THR A 16 -21.17 11.84 12.63
C THR A 16 -20.97 10.64 11.70
N ALA A 17 -21.22 10.80 10.39
CA ALA A 17 -21.00 9.76 9.38
C ALA A 17 -19.50 9.53 9.07
N LEU A 18 -18.66 10.57 9.20
CA LEU A 18 -17.21 10.45 9.08
C LEU A 18 -16.62 9.73 10.30
N ARG A 19 -16.44 8.42 10.16
CA ARG A 19 -15.89 7.56 11.21
C ARG A 19 -14.41 7.32 10.99
N TYR A 20 -13.65 7.38 12.09
CA TYR A 20 -12.25 6.97 12.05
C TYR A 20 -12.18 5.45 12.00
N GLN A 21 -11.40 4.92 11.07
CA GLN A 21 -11.14 3.50 10.94
C GLN A 21 -9.65 3.27 10.92
N SER A 22 -9.22 2.12 11.43
CA SER A 22 -7.82 1.78 11.57
C SER A 22 -7.59 0.30 11.30
N VAL A 23 -6.36 0.01 10.86
CA VAL A 23 -5.89 -1.32 10.49
C VAL A 23 -4.43 -1.49 10.92
N ALA A 24 -4.06 -2.71 11.27
CA ALA A 24 -2.67 -3.08 11.54
C ALA A 24 -2.31 -4.36 10.80
N VAL A 25 -1.08 -4.43 10.31
CA VAL A 25 -0.51 -5.59 9.63
C VAL A 25 0.89 -5.88 10.15
N LYS A 26 1.22 -7.14 10.33
CA LYS A 26 2.58 -7.60 10.64
C LYS A 26 2.93 -8.83 9.82
N GLY A 27 4.21 -9.14 9.76
CA GLY A 27 4.70 -10.37 9.15
C GLY A 27 6.22 -10.39 9.04
N ARG A 28 6.71 -11.33 8.25
CA ARG A 28 8.14 -11.53 8.00
C ARG A 28 8.41 -11.73 6.52
N LEU A 29 9.42 -11.04 5.99
CA LEU A 29 9.86 -11.18 4.61
C LEU A 29 11.19 -11.93 4.55
N MET A 30 11.27 -12.88 3.62
CA MET A 30 12.45 -13.70 3.35
C MET A 30 12.92 -13.47 1.91
N CYS A 31 14.19 -13.69 1.65
CA CYS A 31 14.77 -13.77 0.31
C CYS A 31 15.57 -15.07 0.22
N GLY A 32 14.96 -16.09 -0.40
CA GLY A 32 15.44 -17.46 -0.33
C GLY A 32 15.49 -17.95 1.12
N ALA A 33 16.67 -18.42 1.55
CA ALA A 33 16.88 -18.91 2.92
C ALA A 33 17.18 -17.80 3.96
N LYS A 34 17.36 -16.55 3.54
CA LYS A 34 17.78 -15.45 4.42
C LYS A 34 16.61 -14.50 4.74
N PRO A 35 16.59 -13.88 5.93
CA PRO A 35 15.73 -12.74 6.18
C PRO A 35 15.94 -11.63 5.15
N ALA A 36 14.85 -11.05 4.65
CA ALA A 36 14.93 -9.87 3.80
C ALA A 36 14.94 -8.62 4.68
N GLU A 37 16.13 -8.22 5.10
CA GLU A 37 16.37 -7.01 5.92
C GLU A 37 16.23 -5.73 5.07
N ASN A 38 15.81 -4.64 5.72
CA ASN A 38 15.74 -3.30 5.14
C ASN A 38 14.89 -3.20 3.86
N VAL A 39 13.87 -4.07 3.76
CA VAL A 39 12.86 -4.00 2.71
C VAL A 39 11.86 -2.92 3.07
N ARG A 40 11.66 -1.95 2.19
CA ARG A 40 10.69 -0.88 2.42
C ARG A 40 9.29 -1.46 2.35
N VAL A 41 8.51 -1.23 3.39
CA VAL A 41 7.11 -1.66 3.51
C VAL A 41 6.20 -0.46 3.70
N LYS A 42 4.99 -0.52 3.15
CA LYS A 42 3.99 0.54 3.25
C LYS A 42 2.60 -0.04 3.45
N LEU A 43 1.83 0.65 4.28
CA LEU A 43 0.41 0.44 4.48
C LEU A 43 -0.32 1.61 3.79
N TRP A 44 -1.11 1.29 2.79
CA TRP A 44 -1.86 2.25 1.99
C TRP A 44 -3.34 2.03 2.17
N GLU A 45 -4.08 3.12 2.04
CA GLU A 45 -5.48 3.12 1.69
C GLU A 45 -5.58 3.39 0.19
N GLU A 46 -6.21 2.49 -0.58
CA GLU A 46 -6.44 2.70 -2.01
C GLU A 46 -7.93 2.60 -2.31
N ASP A 47 -8.56 3.76 -2.40
CA ASP A 47 -9.98 3.88 -2.66
C ASP A 47 -10.30 3.74 -4.16
N THR A 48 -11.47 3.19 -4.46
CA THR A 48 -12.01 3.19 -5.84
C THR A 48 -12.88 4.42 -6.13
N GLY A 49 -13.06 5.30 -5.12
CA GLY A 49 -13.91 6.48 -5.13
C GLY A 49 -13.21 7.81 -5.49
N PRO A 50 -13.81 8.95 -5.13
CA PRO A 50 -13.25 10.28 -5.39
C PRO A 50 -12.10 10.66 -4.44
N ASP A 51 -11.91 9.91 -3.35
CA ASP A 51 -10.93 10.18 -2.32
C ASP A 51 -9.53 9.72 -2.78
N PRO A 52 -8.48 10.52 -2.53
CA PRO A 52 -7.12 10.18 -2.96
C PRO A 52 -6.54 9.05 -2.11
N ASP A 53 -5.76 8.16 -2.74
CA ASP A 53 -4.99 7.14 -2.02
C ASP A 53 -4.13 7.74 -0.90
N ASP A 54 -4.32 7.26 0.33
CA ASP A 54 -3.61 7.75 1.52
C ASP A 54 -2.51 6.78 1.96
N LEU A 55 -1.33 7.33 2.28
CA LEU A 55 -0.28 6.58 2.97
C LEU A 55 -0.57 6.56 4.47
N LEU A 56 -0.98 5.41 4.99
CA LEU A 56 -1.35 5.26 6.40
C LEU A 56 -0.11 5.10 7.30
N ASP A 57 0.85 4.27 6.87
CA ASP A 57 2.10 4.02 7.59
C ASP A 57 3.18 3.48 6.66
N GLN A 58 4.45 3.64 7.04
CA GLN A 58 5.58 3.07 6.31
C GLN A 58 6.75 2.75 7.23
N GLY A 59 7.53 1.75 6.84
CA GLY A 59 8.71 1.33 7.59
C GLY A 59 9.64 0.49 6.75
N TYR A 60 10.55 -0.18 7.44
CA TYR A 60 11.48 -1.13 6.87
C TYR A 60 11.46 -2.41 7.70
N THR A 61 11.68 -3.55 7.06
CA THR A 61 11.90 -4.79 7.80
C THR A 61 13.20 -4.72 8.59
N ASP A 62 13.20 -5.36 9.77
CA ASP A 62 14.37 -5.43 10.63
C ASP A 62 15.37 -6.53 10.18
N TYR A 63 16.40 -6.79 11.01
CA TYR A 63 17.42 -7.82 10.75
C TYR A 63 16.87 -9.25 10.68
N ASN A 64 15.69 -9.50 11.26
CA ASN A 64 14.98 -10.77 11.15
C ASN A 64 14.02 -10.79 9.95
N GLY A 65 13.91 -9.70 9.20
CA GLY A 65 12.95 -9.55 8.11
C GLY A 65 11.54 -9.23 8.61
N GLU A 66 11.37 -8.94 9.89
CA GLU A 66 10.07 -8.70 10.52
C GLU A 66 9.62 -7.25 10.31
N PHE A 67 8.32 -7.04 10.20
CA PHE A 67 7.71 -5.72 10.16
C PHE A 67 6.38 -5.69 10.91
N SER A 68 6.00 -4.51 11.37
CA SER A 68 4.68 -4.21 11.92
C SER A 68 4.31 -2.77 11.55
N LEU A 69 3.17 -2.61 10.89
CA LEU A 69 2.63 -1.31 10.47
C LEU A 69 1.22 -1.14 11.01
N SER A 70 0.85 0.10 11.33
CA SER A 70 -0.50 0.44 11.77
C SER A 70 -0.84 1.87 11.41
N GLY A 71 -2.07 2.09 10.94
CA GLY A 71 -2.56 3.42 10.64
C GLY A 71 -4.06 3.43 10.42
N GLY A 72 -4.59 4.58 10.07
CA GLY A 72 -6.01 4.75 9.85
C GLY A 72 -6.36 6.15 9.38
N THR A 73 -7.53 6.29 8.77
CA THR A 73 -8.04 7.54 8.22
C THR A 73 -9.55 7.69 8.54
N ARG A 74 -10.12 8.85 8.21
CA ARG A 74 -11.55 9.14 8.36
C ARG A 74 -12.24 8.99 7.02
N GLU A 75 -13.02 7.93 6.89
CA GLU A 75 -13.82 7.67 5.69
C GLU A 75 -15.31 7.59 5.99
N LEU A 76 -16.11 7.94 4.98
CA LEU A 76 -17.56 7.68 5.01
C LEU A 76 -17.84 6.18 4.85
N THR A 77 -17.12 5.52 3.93
CA THR A 77 -17.22 4.09 3.63
C THR A 77 -16.27 3.27 4.52
N ASN A 78 -16.10 1.97 4.24
CA ASN A 78 -14.98 1.24 4.85
C ASN A 78 -13.68 1.68 4.15
N ILE A 79 -12.57 1.64 4.89
CA ILE A 79 -11.25 1.75 4.28
C ILE A 79 -10.91 0.45 3.51
N ASP A 80 -10.21 0.57 2.39
CA ASP A 80 -9.64 -0.40 1.44
C ASP A 80 -8.11 -0.56 1.61
N PRO A 81 -7.65 -1.19 2.71
CA PRO A 81 -6.23 -1.21 3.06
C PRO A 81 -5.40 -2.21 2.24
N PHE A 82 -4.21 -1.78 1.83
CA PHE A 82 -3.21 -2.57 1.11
C PHE A 82 -1.83 -2.52 1.78
N PHE A 83 -1.25 -3.69 2.02
CA PHE A 83 0.16 -3.84 2.33
C PHE A 83 0.99 -3.91 1.04
N LYS A 84 2.10 -3.18 0.98
CA LYS A 84 3.06 -3.19 -0.13
C LYS A 84 4.47 -3.37 0.39
N ALA A 85 5.26 -4.19 -0.30
CA ALA A 85 6.70 -4.30 -0.06
C ALA A 85 7.48 -4.02 -1.35
N TYR A 86 8.63 -3.37 -1.20
CA TYR A 86 9.49 -2.92 -2.30
C TYR A 86 10.90 -3.47 -2.09
N HIS A 87 11.33 -4.40 -2.95
CA HIS A 87 12.52 -5.22 -2.73
C HIS A 87 13.34 -5.43 -4.01
N ASP A 88 14.58 -5.91 -3.83
CA ASP A 88 15.48 -6.35 -4.91
C ASP A 88 15.86 -7.83 -4.77
N CYS A 89 15.09 -8.61 -4.00
CA CYS A 89 15.34 -10.06 -3.90
C CYS A 89 15.35 -10.68 -5.31
N ASP A 90 16.46 -11.35 -5.64
CA ASP A 90 16.74 -11.93 -6.96
C ASP A 90 16.48 -11.00 -8.16
N ASP A 91 16.69 -9.70 -7.98
CA ASP A 91 16.35 -8.69 -9.00
C ASP A 91 17.55 -8.22 -9.84
N GLY A 92 18.77 -8.66 -9.52
CA GLY A 92 19.98 -8.26 -10.23
C GLY A 92 20.20 -6.73 -10.22
N ILE A 93 20.63 -6.16 -11.35
CA ILE A 93 20.84 -4.72 -11.53
C ILE A 93 19.69 -4.16 -12.37
N MET A 94 18.45 -4.32 -11.89
CA MET A 94 17.27 -3.75 -12.54
C MET A 94 16.94 -2.37 -11.96
N PRO A 95 16.53 -1.38 -12.77
CA PRO A 95 16.15 -0.08 -12.24
C PRO A 95 14.86 -0.18 -11.42
N GLY A 96 14.80 0.60 -10.33
CA GLY A 96 13.66 0.58 -9.42
C GLY A 96 13.66 -0.63 -8.49
N LYS A 97 12.49 -0.94 -7.92
CA LYS A 97 12.28 -2.06 -6.99
C LYS A 97 11.13 -2.94 -7.47
N ARG A 98 11.25 -4.26 -7.35
CA ARG A 98 10.09 -5.17 -7.40
C ARG A 98 9.07 -4.77 -6.33
N LYS A 99 7.77 -4.84 -6.66
CA LYS A 99 6.68 -4.36 -5.80
C LYS A 99 5.56 -5.38 -5.73
N ILE A 100 5.34 -5.94 -4.55
CA ILE A 100 4.17 -6.77 -4.24
C ILE A 100 3.10 -5.91 -3.56
N LYS A 101 1.83 -6.30 -3.75
CA LYS A 101 0.65 -5.62 -3.19
C LYS A 101 -0.36 -6.67 -2.73
N PHE A 102 -0.75 -6.62 -1.46
CA PHE A 102 -1.76 -7.50 -0.88
C PHE A 102 -2.84 -6.68 -0.19
N GLY A 103 -4.10 -6.97 -0.51
CA GLY A 103 -5.24 -6.39 0.23
C GLY A 103 -5.34 -7.01 1.62
N ILE A 104 -5.57 -6.18 2.62
CA ILE A 104 -5.82 -6.64 3.98
C ILE A 104 -7.33 -6.93 4.10
N PRO A 105 -7.74 -8.12 4.58
CA PRO A 105 -9.16 -8.45 4.64
C PRO A 105 -9.95 -7.49 5.55
N TYR A 106 -11.13 -7.03 5.10
CA TYR A 106 -11.96 -6.05 5.81
C TYR A 106 -12.30 -6.43 7.26
N GLN A 107 -12.30 -7.71 7.62
CA GLN A 107 -12.52 -8.15 9.00
C GLN A 107 -11.45 -7.64 10.00
N TYR A 108 -10.29 -7.19 9.51
CA TYR A 108 -9.22 -6.57 10.28
C TYR A 108 -9.31 -5.05 10.35
N VAL A 109 -10.19 -4.42 9.56
CA VAL A 109 -10.53 -3.00 9.70
C VAL A 109 -11.40 -2.83 10.94
N THR A 110 -11.02 -1.88 11.80
CA THR A 110 -11.73 -1.64 13.06
C THR A 110 -12.05 -0.17 13.24
N GLY A 111 -13.18 0.11 13.89
CA GLY A 111 -13.58 1.49 14.20
C GLY A 111 -12.78 2.06 15.38
N GLY A 112 -12.33 3.30 15.22
CA GLY A 112 -11.50 4.04 16.17
C GLY A 112 -10.07 4.26 15.65
N LYS A 113 -9.30 5.08 16.38
CA LYS A 113 -7.91 5.43 16.02
C LYS A 113 -6.94 4.28 16.18
N GLU A 114 -7.18 3.42 17.17
CA GLU A 114 -6.33 2.28 17.49
C GLU A 114 -6.90 0.99 16.89
N PRO A 115 -6.12 0.24 16.09
CA PRO A 115 -6.53 -1.05 15.56
C PRO A 115 -6.80 -2.05 16.69
N LYS A 116 -7.98 -2.68 16.68
CA LYS A 116 -8.33 -3.71 17.69
C LYS A 116 -7.87 -5.11 17.31
N LYS A 117 -7.44 -5.30 16.07
CA LYS A 117 -6.96 -6.57 15.51
C LYS A 117 -5.74 -6.29 14.64
N VAL A 118 -4.83 -7.25 14.60
CA VAL A 118 -3.65 -7.21 13.73
C VAL A 118 -3.76 -8.33 12.72
N PHE A 119 -3.65 -8.01 11.44
CA PHE A 119 -3.54 -8.99 10.39
C PHE A 119 -2.10 -9.51 10.32
N ASP A 120 -1.91 -10.79 10.64
CA ASP A 120 -0.62 -11.45 10.45
C ASP A 120 -0.59 -12.07 9.05
N ILE A 121 0.22 -11.50 8.14
CA ILE A 121 0.37 -12.02 6.78
C ILE A 121 1.28 -13.26 6.74
N GLY A 122 1.91 -13.61 7.87
CA GLY A 122 2.83 -14.73 8.00
C GLY A 122 4.22 -14.44 7.41
N VAL A 123 4.86 -15.49 6.91
CA VAL A 123 6.19 -15.44 6.30
C VAL A 123 6.06 -15.48 4.78
N LEU A 124 6.55 -14.44 4.10
CA LEU A 124 6.55 -14.34 2.65
C LEU A 124 7.98 -14.42 2.12
N ASN A 125 8.27 -15.41 1.27
CA ASN A 125 9.53 -15.46 0.55
C ASN A 125 9.42 -14.68 -0.77
N LEU A 126 10.23 -13.63 -0.91
CA LEU A 126 10.25 -12.69 -2.04
C LEU A 126 11.04 -13.22 -3.26
N GLU A 127 11.67 -14.39 -3.13
CA GLU A 127 12.33 -15.10 -4.23
C GLU A 127 11.32 -15.53 -5.31
N THR A 128 10.11 -15.91 -4.90
CA THR A 128 9.03 -16.22 -5.85
C THR A 128 8.54 -14.97 -6.57
N ILE A 129 7.97 -15.17 -7.76
CA ILE A 129 7.23 -14.13 -8.48
C ILE A 129 5.75 -14.18 -8.06
N PHE A 130 5.21 -13.06 -7.60
CA PHE A 130 3.81 -12.98 -7.22
C PHE A 130 2.92 -12.60 -8.42
N LYS A 131 1.71 -13.16 -8.47
CA LYS A 131 0.73 -12.77 -9.50
C LYS A 131 0.39 -11.28 -9.35
N LYS A 132 0.51 -10.51 -10.44
CA LYS A 132 0.37 -9.03 -10.46
C LYS A 132 1.46 -8.27 -9.70
N GLU A 133 2.61 -8.90 -9.47
CA GLU A 133 3.79 -8.18 -9.05
C GLU A 133 4.15 -7.08 -10.06
N GLY A 134 4.47 -5.90 -9.56
CA GLY A 134 4.86 -4.75 -10.36
C GLY A 134 6.28 -4.29 -10.06
N ARG A 135 6.62 -3.11 -10.58
CA ARG A 135 7.90 -2.45 -10.31
C ARG A 135 7.69 -0.98 -10.01
N GLU A 136 8.35 -0.47 -8.98
CA GLU A 136 8.40 0.98 -8.73
C GLU A 136 9.71 1.55 -9.27
N LEU A 137 9.62 2.33 -10.33
CA LEU A 137 10.78 2.96 -10.95
C LEU A 137 11.12 4.29 -10.26
N ILE A 138 12.40 4.47 -9.94
CA ILE A 138 12.94 5.76 -9.47
C ILE A 138 13.20 6.64 -10.69
N VAL A 139 12.13 7.18 -11.27
CA VAL A 139 12.20 8.16 -12.36
C VAL A 139 11.75 9.53 -11.87
N SER A 140 12.43 10.57 -12.36
CA SER A 140 11.99 11.96 -12.20
C SER A 140 10.55 12.11 -12.72
N LYS A 141 9.76 13.05 -12.16
CA LYS A 141 8.36 13.29 -12.58
C LYS A 141 8.22 13.40 -14.11
N LYS A 142 9.19 14.05 -14.78
CA LYS A 142 9.24 14.20 -16.25
C LYS A 142 9.47 12.86 -16.98
N ARG A 143 10.36 12.00 -16.47
CA ARG A 143 10.63 10.67 -17.07
C ARG A 143 9.56 9.64 -16.76
N ARG A 144 8.83 9.75 -15.64
CA ARG A 144 7.72 8.84 -15.27
C ARG A 144 6.58 8.84 -16.29
N SER A 145 6.22 10.00 -16.85
CA SER A 145 5.19 10.11 -17.90
C SER A 145 5.59 9.36 -19.18
N ILE A 146 6.85 9.53 -19.60
CA ILE A 146 7.42 8.88 -20.78
C ILE A 146 7.48 7.36 -20.59
N MET A 147 8.01 6.91 -19.45
CA MET A 147 8.13 5.49 -19.10
C MET A 147 6.76 4.78 -19.03
N ASN A 148 5.74 5.43 -18.45
CA ASN A 148 4.37 4.88 -18.40
C ASN A 148 3.69 4.79 -19.77
N SER A 149 4.20 5.51 -20.78
CA SER A 149 3.76 5.40 -22.17
C SER A 149 4.47 4.25 -22.89
N ILE A 150 5.77 4.06 -22.64
CA ILE A 150 6.58 2.98 -23.23
C ILE A 150 6.15 1.61 -22.67
N MET A 151 5.98 1.49 -21.34
CA MET A 151 5.54 0.25 -20.68
C MET A 151 4.10 -0.16 -21.05
N ARG A 152 3.30 0.75 -21.61
CA ARG A 152 1.94 0.45 -22.09
C ARG A 152 1.93 -0.23 -23.47
N TYR A 153 3.01 -0.09 -24.24
CA TYR A 153 3.21 -0.69 -25.56
C TYR A 153 4.70 -1.01 -25.75
N PRO A 154 5.21 -2.11 -25.18
CA PRO A 154 6.62 -2.45 -25.31
C PRO A 154 6.95 -2.77 -26.77
N ASN A 155 7.90 -2.05 -27.36
CA ASN A 155 8.55 -2.42 -28.62
C ASN A 155 9.80 -3.25 -28.29
N GLU A 156 10.11 -4.25 -29.12
CA GLU A 156 11.24 -5.16 -28.98
C GLU A 156 12.59 -4.42 -28.91
N LYS A 157 12.70 -3.23 -29.53
CA LYS A 157 13.91 -2.38 -29.46
C LYS A 157 14.16 -1.69 -28.11
N ASP A 158 13.13 -1.53 -27.28
CA ASP A 158 13.26 -0.84 -25.99
C ASP A 158 13.76 -1.79 -24.87
N LEU A 159 13.82 -3.10 -25.15
CA LEU A 159 14.36 -4.12 -24.24
C LEU A 159 15.89 -4.17 -24.27
N ASP A 160 16.52 -3.75 -25.38
CA ASP A 160 17.98 -3.78 -25.56
C ASP A 160 18.70 -2.62 -24.86
N GLU A 161 17.99 -1.57 -24.43
CA GLU A 161 18.55 -0.48 -23.61
C GLU A 161 18.64 -0.81 -22.11
N PHE A 162 18.15 -2.00 -21.70
CA PHE A 162 18.15 -2.46 -20.30
C PHE A 162 19.14 -3.62 -20.03
N PHE A 163 19.94 -4.06 -21.03
CA PHE A 163 21.01 -5.05 -20.87
C PHE A 163 22.41 -4.42 -21.04
#